data_AF-A0A512BF74-F1
#
_entry.id   AF-A0A512BF74-F1
#
_cell.length_a   1.000
_cell.length_b   1.000
_cell.length_c   1.000
_cell.angle_alpha   90.00
_cell.angle_beta   90.00
_cell.angle_gamma   90.00
#
_symmetry.space_group_name_H-M   'P 1'
#
loop_
_entity.id
_entity.type
_entity.pdbx_description
1 polymer ?
#
loop_
_entity_poly.entity_id
_entity_poly.type
_entity_poly.pdbx_seq_one_letter_code
_entity_poly.pdbx_strand_id
1 'polypeptide(L)' 'MNEIVERLTQQAGLTPEQAQKAVETIADFVKEKFPMLGGAVDQMFTGGGSNSGGSGFGGFGGFGQ' A
#
# COMPACT_ATOMS: atom_id res chain seq x y z
N MET A 1 -3.76 -4.95 -1.20
CA MET A 1 -2.76 -5.70 -2.01
C MET A 1 -3.17 -7.15 -2.30
N ASN A 2 -3.57 -7.95 -1.30
CA ASN A 2 -3.84 -9.39 -1.51
C ASN A 2 -4.88 -9.68 -2.59
N GLU A 3 -5.98 -8.93 -2.67
CA GLU A 3 -7.05 -9.21 -3.65
C GLU A 3 -6.61 -9.00 -5.11
N ILE A 4 -5.82 -7.95 -5.38
CA ILE A 4 -5.28 -7.70 -6.73
C ILE A 4 -4.22 -8.75 -7.10
N VAL A 5 -3.37 -9.14 -6.14
CA VAL A 5 -2.39 -10.22 -6.34
C VAL A 5 -3.12 -11.53 -6.64
N GLU A 6 -4.17 -11.87 -5.90
CA GLU A 6 -5.00 -13.05 -6.15
C GLU A 6 -5.67 -13.02 -7.53
N ARG A 7 -6.19 -11.87 -7.95
CA ARG A 7 -6.75 -11.71 -9.29
C ARG A 7 -5.69 -11.90 -10.37
N LEU A 8 -4.49 -11.36 -10.17
CA LEU A 8 -3.38 -11.51 -11.11
C LEU A 8 -2.88 -12.96 -11.19
N THR A 9 -2.80 -13.67 -10.07
CA THR A 9 -2.41 -15.08 -10.09
C THR A 9 -3.50 -15.95 -10.71
N GLN A 10 -4.77 -15.74 -10.36
CA GLN A 10 -5.89 -16.57 -10.84
C GLN A 10 -6.28 -16.27 -12.29
N GLN A 11 -6.29 -15.01 -12.71
CA GLN A 11 -6.80 -14.60 -14.03
C GLN A 11 -5.69 -14.41 -15.07
N ALA A 12 -4.51 -13.94 -14.65
CA ALA A 12 -3.37 -13.75 -15.55
C ALA A 12 -2.34 -14.90 -15.46
N GLY A 13 -2.53 -15.85 -14.54
CA GLY A 13 -1.64 -17.00 -14.38
C GLY A 13 -0.24 -16.62 -13.87
N LEU A 14 -0.11 -15.44 -13.25
CA LEU A 14 1.18 -14.95 -12.75
C LEU A 14 1.58 -15.69 -11.47
N THR A 15 2.89 -15.82 -11.25
CA THR A 15 3.38 -16.25 -9.93
C THR A 15 3.13 -15.14 -8.89
N PRO A 16 3.07 -15.45 -7.58
CA PRO A 16 2.87 -14.46 -6.54
C PRO A 16 3.89 -13.31 -6.60
N GLU A 17 5.16 -13.62 -6.88
CA GLU A 17 6.24 -12.64 -7.01
C GLU A 17 6.05 -11.74 -8.25
N GLN A 18 5.65 -12.32 -9.39
CA GLN A 18 5.37 -11.55 -10.60
C GLN A 18 4.16 -10.64 -10.41
N ALA A 19 3.12 -11.12 -9.72
CA ALA A 19 1.94 -10.35 -9.40
C ALA A 19 2.28 -9.17 -8.48
N GLN A 20 3.08 -9.37 -7.43
CA GLN A 20 3.55 -8.26 -6.58
C GLN A 20 4.32 -7.21 -7.37
N LYS A 21 5.26 -7.64 -8.21
CA LYS A 21 6.09 -6.74 -9.01
C LYS A 21 5.28 -5.96 -10.06
N ALA A 22 4.28 -6.60 -10.66
CA ALA A 22 3.35 -5.95 -11.58
C ALA A 22 2.55 -4.85 -10.87
N VAL A 23 2.09 -5.12 -9.65
CA VAL A 23 1.31 -4.18 -8.83
C VAL A 23 2.15 -2.96 -8.44
N GLU A 24 3.39 -3.16 -7.98
CA GLU A 24 4.35 -2.07 -7.72
C GLU A 24 4.59 -1.21 -8.96
N THR A 25 4.89 -1.85 -10.10
CA THR A 25 5.16 -1.13 -11.36
C THR A 25 3.96 -0.27 -11.78
N ILE A 26 2.74 -0.78 -11.63
CA ILE A 26 1.50 -0.03 -11.94
C ILE A 26 1.30 1.11 -10.94
N ALA A 27 1.59 0.90 -9.66
CA ALA A 27 1.51 1.94 -8.63
C ALA A 27 2.39 3.14 -8.97
N ASP A 28 3.66 2.86 -9.30
CA ASP A 28 4.64 3.89 -9.61
C ASP A 28 4.23 4.64 -10.87
N PHE A 29 3.79 3.92 -11.91
CA PHE A 29 3.28 4.53 -13.12
C PHE A 29 2.05 5.42 -12.87
N VAL A 30 1.11 4.99 -12.03
CA VAL A 30 -0.08 5.78 -11.69
C VAL A 30 0.30 7.02 -10.89
N LYS A 31 1.26 6.93 -9.95
CA LYS A 31 1.77 8.09 -9.21
C LYS A 31 2.46 9.10 -10.12
N GLU A 32 3.24 8.63 -11.08
CA GLU A 32 3.89 9.50 -12.07
C GLU A 32 2.88 10.20 -12.99
N LYS A 33 1.86 9.48 -13.46
CA LYS A 33 0.85 10.04 -14.38
C LYS A 33 -0.24 10.84 -13.68
N PHE A 34 -0.59 10.46 -12.47
CA PHE A 34 -1.69 11.00 -11.68
C PHE A 34 -1.23 11.29 -10.25
N PRO A 35 -0.36 12.29 -10.05
CA PRO A 35 0.18 12.61 -8.73
C PRO A 35 -0.90 12.94 -7.69
N MET A 36 -2.07 13.42 -8.12
CA MET A 36 -3.22 13.65 -7.23
C MET A 36 -3.78 12.37 -6.60
N LEU A 37 -3.57 11.20 -7.23
CA LEU A 37 -3.98 9.91 -6.70
C LEU A 37 -2.91 9.26 -5.81
N GLY A 38 -1.70 9.84 -5.74
CA GLY A 38 -0.55 9.22 -5.09
C GLY A 38 -0.79 8.83 -3.64
N GLY A 39 -1.43 9.70 -2.85
CA GLY A 39 -1.74 9.40 -1.45
C GLY A 39 -2.72 8.24 -1.25
N ALA A 40 -3.71 8.10 -2.14
CA ALA A 40 -4.66 6.98 -2.11
C ALA A 40 -3.98 5.67 -2.56
N VAL A 41 -3.13 5.75 -3.59
CA VAL A 41 -2.31 4.62 -4.04
C VAL A 41 -1.37 4.19 -2.90
N ASP A 42 -0.68 5.11 -2.24
CA ASP A 42 0.14 4.78 -1.07
C ASP A 42 -0.67 4.10 0.04
N GLN A 43 -1.85 4.59 0.40
CA GLN A 43 -2.69 3.92 1.40
C GLN A 43 -3.14 2.51 0.99
N MET A 44 -3.50 2.29 -0.28
CA MET A 44 -3.88 0.98 -0.80
C MET A 44 -2.71 -0.02 -0.82
N PHE A 45 -1.48 0.48 -0.94
CA PHE A 45 -0.26 -0.31 -1.03
C PHE A 45 0.38 -0.54 0.35
N THR A 46 0.47 0.50 1.19
CA THR A 46 0.94 0.42 2.58
C THR A 46 -0.02 -0.37 3.47
N GLY A 47 -1.34 -0.28 3.23
CA GLY A 47 -2.36 -1.03 3.97
C GLY A 47 -2.35 -2.56 3.76
N GLY A 48 -1.54 -3.07 2.81
CA GLY A 48 -1.38 -4.51 2.58
C GLY A 48 -0.16 -5.16 3.23
N GLY A 49 0.80 -4.36 3.73
CA GLY A 49 2.08 -4.86 4.27
C GLY A 49 2.31 -4.55 5.75
N SER A 50 1.41 -3.83 6.42
CA SER A 50 1.58 -3.45 7.81
C SER A 50 0.60 -4.17 8.73
N ASN A 51 0.92 -5.42 9.04
CA ASN A 51 0.93 -5.80 10.46
C ASN A 51 2.18 -5.16 11.09
N SER A 52 2.16 -3.84 11.22
CA SER A 52 3.13 -3.10 12.01
C SER A 52 2.36 -1.99 12.70
N GLY A 53 2.15 -2.21 14.00
CA GLY A 53 1.42 -1.31 14.86
C GLY A 53 1.97 0.10 14.75
N GLY A 54 1.10 1.02 14.33
CA GLY A 54 1.19 2.43 14.72
C GLY A 54 0.79 2.59 16.18
N SER A 55 1.56 1.97 17.07
CA SER A 55 1.65 2.38 18.47
C SER A 55 2.35 3.74 18.48
N GLY A 56 1.60 4.82 18.68
CA GLY A 56 2.16 6.17 18.58
C GLY A 56 1.22 7.31 18.95
N PHE A 57 0.29 7.11 19.90
CA PHE A 57 -0.35 8.22 20.60
C PHE A 57 -0.12 8.09 22.11
N GLY A 58 1.16 8.05 22.48
CA GLY A 58 1.65 8.32 23.83
C GLY A 58 2.55 9.53 23.74
N GLY A 59 2.03 10.74 24.00
CA GLY A 59 2.83 11.96 23.85
C GLY A 59 2.07 13.28 23.81
N PHE A 60 1.04 13.46 24.64
CA PHE A 60 0.59 14.79 25.07
C PHE A 60 0.45 14.67 26.59
N GLY A 61 1.50 14.90 27.37
CA GLY A 61 2.23 16.17 27.40
C GLY A 61 1.58 17.00 28.49
N GLY A 62 2.05 16.82 29.73
CA GLY A 62 1.67 17.67 30.83
C GLY A 62 1.91 19.14 30.49
N PHE A 63 0.87 19.93 30.63
CA PHE A 63 0.85 21.39 30.67
C PHE A 63 -0.39 21.67 31.53
N GLY A 64 -0.27 21.82 32.85
CA GLY A 64 0.28 22.99 33.50
C GLY A 64 -0.89 23.85 33.99
N GLN A 65 -0.99 24.00 35.32
CA GLN A 65 -2.02 24.67 36.14
C GLN A 65 -3.22 23.83 36.58
#